data_AF-A0A4Y8RDQ1-F1
#
_entry.id   AF-A0A4Y8RDQ1-F1
#
_cell.length_a   1.000
_cell.length_b   1.000
_cell.length_c   1.000
_cell.angle_alpha   90.00
_cell.angle_beta   90.00
_cell.angle_gamma   90.00
#
_symmetry.space_group_name_H-M   'P 1'
#
loop_
_entity.id
_entity.type
_entity.pdbx_description
1 polymer ?
#
loop_
_entity_poly.entity_id
_entity_poly.type
_entity_poly.pdbx_seq_one_letter_code
_entity_poly.pdbx_strand_id
1 'polypeptide(L)'
;MIPSGGDIGKRPSDDSPGHARPAGLETVATLFLADAAATERLGADLAMVLSAGDVVALSGDLGAGKSTLARALIRALAADQELEVPSPTYTLVQSYESEPPVAHFDLYRLAGGEELDELGFSEASEAGIVLVEWPERAAEAVGAATISIELSLPTEGGRQAVISAAPGTSSRIARSLVIREFLGGAGLPDVPRRRFFGDASSRRYETVTRDGETLVLMDAPRQPDGPPIRDGLPYSRIAHLAEDVTPFVALATALRKAGFAAPAIHRADLDRGILLIEHLGAEQIVDAERRPIPERYLESVLCLADLHGVAWPSELPVPDGPIHHVPHYDRRAMTAEVGLLVDWYLPDLKGRPATGDERELFAECWSAIFDELETAETSLVLRDFHSPNVIWRPDATGVQKIGLIDFQDAMIGPSAYDVASLAQDARVDVSAELEAAATAAYLARRRAEDPGFDAFAFERDYAIMAAQRASKILGIFVRLLKRDGKPQYLRHIPRLKGYLARTLGHPSLSALRHLYGVWGIVEERHRSND
;
A
#
# COMPACT_ATOMS: atom_id res chain seq x y z
N MET A 1 -8.57 -74.57 53.89
CA MET A 1 -9.63 -73.58 54.19
C MET A 1 -9.95 -72.87 52.88
N ILE A 2 -11.18 -73.01 52.41
CA ILE A 2 -11.81 -72.61 51.11
C ILE A 2 -12.33 -71.14 51.25
N PRO A 3 -12.67 -70.31 50.22
CA PRO A 3 -12.12 -69.97 48.88
C PRO A 3 -12.28 -68.46 48.45
N SER A 4 -12.02 -68.16 47.16
CA SER A 4 -12.78 -67.27 46.22
C SER A 4 -12.56 -65.75 46.09
N GLY A 5 -12.54 -65.31 44.81
CA GLY A 5 -13.03 -64.03 44.28
C GLY A 5 -11.99 -62.89 44.22
N GLY A 6 -11.80 -62.14 43.15
CA GLY A 6 -12.51 -62.00 41.88
C GLY A 6 -11.83 -60.91 41.04
N ASP A 7 -12.08 -60.99 39.75
CA ASP A 7 -11.71 -60.09 38.65
C ASP A 7 -12.01 -58.60 38.95
N ILE A 8 -11.05 -57.71 38.71
CA ILE A 8 -11.26 -56.26 38.66
C ILE A 8 -10.49 -55.68 37.46
N GLY A 9 -11.17 -55.67 36.31
CA GLY A 9 -11.33 -54.51 35.45
C GLY A 9 -10.08 -53.69 35.12
N LYS A 10 -9.54 -53.95 33.92
CA LYS A 10 -8.81 -52.94 33.13
C LYS A 10 -9.64 -51.64 33.11
N ARG A 11 -9.07 -50.55 33.62
CA ARG A 11 -9.57 -49.19 33.37
C ARG A 11 -9.55 -48.95 31.85
N PRO A 12 -10.61 -48.37 31.26
CA PRO A 12 -10.58 -47.99 29.85
C PRO A 12 -9.49 -46.95 29.63
N SER A 13 -8.81 -47.05 28.49
CA SER A 13 -7.93 -46.02 27.96
C SER A 13 -8.70 -44.71 27.83
N ASP A 14 -8.05 -43.64 28.29
CA ASP A 14 -8.43 -42.26 28.03
C ASP A 14 -8.10 -41.95 26.56
N ASP A 15 -8.93 -42.45 25.64
CA ASP A 15 -8.96 -42.04 24.24
C ASP A 15 -10.04 -40.97 24.08
N SER A 16 -9.74 -39.77 24.57
CA SER A 16 -10.37 -38.57 24.02
C SER A 16 -9.80 -38.39 22.59
N PRO A 17 -10.62 -38.22 21.54
CA PRO A 17 -10.10 -38.03 20.19
C PRO A 17 -9.27 -36.75 20.18
N GLY A 18 -7.93 -36.92 20.19
CA GLY A 18 -6.98 -35.82 20.13
C GLY A 18 -7.35 -34.93 18.95
N HIS A 19 -7.50 -33.64 19.21
CA HIS A 19 -7.79 -32.64 18.20
C HIS A 19 -6.66 -32.67 17.15
N ALA A 20 -6.84 -33.46 16.11
CA ALA A 20 -5.82 -33.71 15.11
C ALA A 20 -5.61 -32.42 14.32
N ARG A 21 -4.56 -31.69 14.69
CA ARG A 21 -4.07 -30.52 13.98
C ARG A 21 -3.89 -30.88 12.50
N PRO A 22 -4.42 -30.07 11.56
CA PRO A 22 -4.18 -30.27 10.13
C PRO A 22 -2.68 -30.38 9.83
N ALA A 23 -2.30 -31.33 8.98
CA ALA A 23 -0.90 -31.59 8.68
C ALA A 23 -0.24 -30.37 8.00
N GLY A 24 1.02 -30.05 8.36
CA GLY A 24 1.79 -28.98 7.71
C GLY A 24 1.59 -27.57 8.29
N LEU A 25 0.82 -27.41 9.38
CA LEU A 25 0.71 -26.14 10.10
C LEU A 25 1.78 -26.00 11.18
N GLU A 26 2.37 -24.82 11.34
CA GLU A 26 3.36 -24.47 12.36
C GLU A 26 2.77 -23.55 13.42
N THR A 27 3.19 -23.68 14.69
CA THR A 27 2.61 -22.91 15.78
C THR A 27 3.18 -21.50 15.71
N VAL A 28 2.30 -20.53 15.52
CA VAL A 28 2.65 -19.12 15.38
C VAL A 28 2.69 -18.44 16.75
N ALA A 29 1.68 -18.71 17.58
CA ALA A 29 1.55 -18.07 18.88
C ALA A 29 0.72 -18.92 19.85
N THR A 30 0.96 -18.72 21.14
CA THR A 30 0.07 -19.15 22.22
C THR A 30 -0.28 -17.92 23.04
N LEU A 31 -1.58 -17.59 23.12
CA LEU A 31 -2.06 -16.35 23.71
C LEU A 31 -3.01 -16.65 24.87
N PHE A 32 -2.87 -15.89 25.96
CA PHE A 32 -3.85 -15.87 27.03
C PHE A 32 -4.87 -14.76 26.78
N LEU A 33 -6.15 -15.09 26.82
CA LEU A 33 -7.28 -14.21 26.59
C LEU A 33 -8.06 -14.08 27.90
N ALA A 34 -7.87 -12.98 28.60
CA ALA A 34 -8.40 -12.78 29.95
C ALA A 34 -9.94 -12.80 30.01
N ASP A 35 -10.60 -12.31 28.96
CA ASP A 35 -12.05 -12.14 28.90
C ASP A 35 -12.59 -12.29 27.46
N ALA A 36 -13.90 -12.07 27.28
CA ALA A 36 -14.55 -12.10 25.97
C ALA A 36 -14.02 -11.01 25.04
N ALA A 37 -13.74 -9.81 25.56
CA ALA A 37 -13.20 -8.71 24.76
C ALA A 37 -11.82 -9.06 24.18
N ALA A 38 -10.98 -9.80 24.92
CA ALA A 38 -9.71 -10.31 24.41
C ALA A 38 -9.90 -11.30 23.24
N THR A 39 -10.91 -12.17 23.31
CA THR A 39 -11.28 -13.06 22.19
C THR A 39 -11.78 -12.26 20.98
N GLU A 40 -12.61 -11.24 21.21
CA GLU A 40 -13.11 -10.38 20.13
C GLU A 40 -11.98 -9.59 19.46
N ARG A 41 -11.05 -9.02 20.24
CA ARG A 41 -9.87 -8.34 19.72
C ARG A 41 -8.99 -9.27 18.89
N LEU A 42 -8.76 -10.51 19.35
CA LEU A 42 -8.02 -11.49 18.56
C LEU A 42 -8.70 -11.75 17.21
N GLY A 43 -10.03 -11.88 17.19
CA GLY A 43 -10.80 -12.04 15.95
C GLY A 43 -10.62 -10.86 15.00
N ALA A 44 -10.69 -9.63 15.52
CA ALA A 44 -10.49 -8.42 14.74
C ALA A 44 -9.04 -8.28 14.22
N ASP A 45 -8.03 -8.62 15.03
CA ASP A 45 -6.63 -8.59 14.62
C ASP A 45 -6.32 -9.62 13.52
N LEU A 46 -6.92 -10.82 13.60
CA LEU A 46 -6.76 -11.83 12.56
C LEU A 46 -7.45 -11.40 11.26
N ALA A 47 -8.64 -10.81 11.32
CA ALA A 47 -9.36 -10.28 10.16
C ALA A 47 -8.52 -9.32 9.30
N MET A 48 -7.61 -8.54 9.93
CA MET A 48 -6.73 -7.62 9.22
C MET A 48 -5.84 -8.31 8.19
N VAL A 49 -5.49 -9.58 8.38
CA VAL A 49 -4.48 -10.28 7.60
C VAL A 49 -4.99 -11.49 6.81
N LEU A 50 -6.29 -11.81 6.90
CA LEU A 50 -6.93 -12.84 6.09
C LEU A 50 -7.12 -12.40 4.64
N SER A 51 -7.13 -13.36 3.71
CA SER A 51 -7.33 -13.16 2.28
C SER A 51 -8.18 -14.28 1.69
N ALA A 52 -8.70 -14.08 0.47
CA ALA A 52 -9.41 -15.14 -0.25
C ALA A 52 -8.53 -16.39 -0.38
N GLY A 53 -9.13 -17.57 -0.20
CA GLY A 53 -8.41 -18.84 -0.09
C GLY A 53 -8.06 -19.26 1.34
N ASP A 54 -8.17 -18.38 2.34
CA ASP A 54 -7.88 -18.76 3.73
C ASP A 54 -9.04 -19.56 4.34
N VAL A 55 -8.69 -20.72 4.91
CA VAL A 55 -9.61 -21.60 5.64
C VAL A 55 -9.16 -21.64 7.11
N VAL A 56 -10.02 -21.16 8.00
CA VAL A 56 -9.77 -21.04 9.44
C VAL A 56 -10.54 -22.11 10.21
N ALA A 57 -9.83 -23.10 10.71
CA ALA A 57 -10.38 -24.17 11.54
C ALA A 57 -10.36 -23.79 13.03
N LEU A 58 -11.53 -23.78 13.67
CA LEU A 58 -11.73 -23.43 15.07
C LEU A 58 -12.09 -24.67 15.89
N SER A 59 -11.17 -25.11 16.75
CA SER A 59 -11.35 -26.26 17.63
C SER A 59 -11.37 -25.87 19.11
N GLY A 60 -11.87 -26.77 19.95
CA GLY A 60 -11.96 -26.59 21.40
C GLY A 60 -13.29 -27.03 21.97
N ASP A 61 -13.36 -27.10 23.30
CA ASP A 61 -14.54 -27.59 24.01
C ASP A 61 -15.79 -26.72 23.81
N LEU A 62 -16.95 -27.27 24.22
CA LEU A 62 -18.20 -26.50 24.26
C LEU A 62 -18.03 -25.31 25.22
N GLY A 63 -18.36 -24.10 24.74
CA GLY A 63 -18.19 -22.87 25.51
C GLY A 63 -16.77 -22.27 25.48
N ALA A 64 -15.81 -22.89 24.79
CA ALA A 64 -14.44 -22.37 24.66
C ALA A 64 -14.35 -20.99 23.96
N GLY A 65 -15.39 -20.56 23.26
CA GLY A 65 -15.49 -19.22 22.66
C GLY A 65 -15.30 -19.18 21.13
N LYS A 66 -15.40 -20.33 20.45
CA LYS A 66 -15.29 -20.44 18.98
C LYS A 66 -16.21 -19.46 18.24
N SER A 67 -17.51 -19.50 18.52
CA SER A 67 -18.48 -18.59 17.87
C SER A 67 -18.29 -17.12 18.26
N THR A 68 -17.71 -16.82 19.43
CA THR A 68 -17.34 -15.44 19.80
C THR A 68 -16.19 -14.94 18.91
N LEU A 69 -15.17 -15.76 18.70
CA LEU A 69 -14.06 -15.45 17.80
C LEU A 69 -14.53 -15.30 16.36
N ALA A 70 -15.34 -16.25 15.86
CA ALA A 70 -15.88 -16.22 14.50
C ALA A 70 -16.72 -14.96 14.26
N ARG A 71 -17.60 -14.61 15.19
CA ARG A 71 -18.41 -13.38 15.13
C ARG A 71 -17.56 -12.13 15.05
N ALA A 72 -16.57 -11.98 15.91
CA ALA A 72 -15.72 -10.80 15.92
C ALA A 72 -14.92 -10.65 14.62
N LEU A 73 -14.42 -11.77 14.10
CA LEU A 73 -13.70 -11.84 12.84
C LEU A 73 -14.60 -11.43 11.65
N ILE A 74 -15.81 -11.99 11.56
CA ILE A 74 -16.79 -11.65 10.50
C ILE A 74 -17.19 -10.18 10.56
N ARG A 75 -17.51 -9.65 11.75
CA ARG A 75 -17.83 -8.23 11.95
C ARG A 75 -16.71 -7.31 11.51
N ALA A 76 -15.45 -7.68 11.81
CA ALA A 76 -14.29 -6.91 11.37
C ALA A 76 -14.10 -6.95 9.85
N LEU A 77 -14.28 -8.10 9.20
CA LEU A 77 -14.20 -8.24 7.74
C LEU A 77 -15.33 -7.50 7.01
N ALA A 78 -16.54 -7.54 7.55
CA ALA A 78 -17.71 -6.82 7.02
C ALA A 78 -17.70 -5.32 7.33
N ALA A 79 -16.75 -4.86 8.16
CA ALA A 79 -16.70 -3.50 8.69
C ALA A 79 -18.01 -3.05 9.39
N ASP A 80 -18.75 -4.01 9.96
CA ASP A 80 -20.03 -3.80 10.65
C ASP A 80 -20.00 -4.49 12.02
N GLN A 81 -19.97 -3.69 13.09
CA GLN A 81 -19.91 -4.18 14.48
C GLN A 81 -21.27 -4.66 14.99
N GLU A 82 -22.36 -4.19 14.38
CA GLU A 82 -23.74 -4.53 14.78
C GLU A 82 -24.26 -5.74 14.01
N LEU A 83 -23.56 -6.17 12.95
CA LEU A 83 -23.90 -7.34 12.15
C LEU A 83 -24.23 -8.55 13.02
N GLU A 84 -25.40 -9.14 12.80
CA GLU A 84 -25.81 -10.37 13.46
C GLU A 84 -25.06 -11.56 12.84
N VAL A 85 -24.26 -12.22 13.67
CA VAL A 85 -23.50 -13.43 13.30
C VAL A 85 -23.86 -14.54 14.30
N PRO A 86 -25.00 -15.23 14.12
CA PRO A 86 -25.35 -16.38 14.93
C PRO A 86 -24.43 -17.56 14.60
N SER A 87 -24.33 -18.54 15.50
CA SER A 87 -23.67 -19.82 15.15
C SER A 87 -24.58 -20.56 14.17
N PRO A 88 -24.11 -20.95 12.98
CA PRO A 88 -24.92 -21.65 11.99
C PRO A 88 -25.11 -23.14 12.35
N THR A 89 -25.26 -23.48 13.64
CA THR A 89 -25.34 -24.87 14.12
C THR A 89 -26.50 -25.67 13.50
N TYR A 90 -27.58 -25.00 13.08
CA TYR A 90 -28.74 -25.62 12.43
C TYR A 90 -28.74 -25.49 10.91
N THR A 91 -28.23 -24.37 10.38
CA THR A 91 -28.13 -24.14 8.93
C THR A 91 -26.86 -24.75 8.32
N LEU A 92 -25.93 -25.17 9.18
CA LEU A 92 -24.57 -25.66 8.92
C LEU A 92 -23.64 -24.65 8.27
N VAL A 93 -24.15 -23.76 7.41
CA VAL A 93 -23.41 -22.69 6.76
C VAL A 93 -24.20 -21.38 6.78
N GLN A 94 -23.49 -20.26 6.85
CA GLN A 94 -24.01 -18.92 6.59
C GLN A 94 -22.95 -18.06 5.90
N SER A 95 -23.35 -17.33 4.87
CA SER A 95 -22.47 -16.44 4.10
C SER A 95 -22.72 -14.98 4.45
N TYR A 96 -21.66 -14.18 4.43
CA TYR A 96 -21.66 -12.77 4.79
C TYR A 96 -21.01 -11.94 3.69
N GLU A 97 -21.67 -10.85 3.33
CA GLU A 97 -21.12 -9.88 2.39
C GLU A 97 -19.95 -9.13 3.02
N SER A 98 -18.78 -9.26 2.40
CA SER A 98 -17.52 -8.60 2.77
C SER A 98 -16.56 -8.71 1.58
N GLU A 99 -15.41 -8.04 1.64
CA GLU A 99 -14.40 -8.10 0.57
C GLU A 99 -13.06 -8.57 1.14
N PRO A 100 -12.66 -9.84 0.90
CA PRO A 100 -13.39 -10.91 0.19
C PRO A 100 -14.59 -11.46 1.00
N PRO A 101 -15.55 -12.18 0.35
CA PRO A 101 -16.72 -12.72 1.04
C PRO A 101 -16.33 -13.77 2.08
N VAL A 102 -17.18 -13.97 3.09
CA VAL A 102 -16.92 -14.92 4.19
C VAL A 102 -18.04 -15.94 4.28
N ALA A 103 -17.67 -17.22 4.40
CA ALA A 103 -18.59 -18.31 4.71
C ALA A 103 -18.24 -18.90 6.09
N HIS A 104 -19.23 -19.02 6.96
CA HIS A 104 -19.11 -19.59 8.30
C HIS A 104 -19.80 -20.94 8.34
N PHE A 105 -19.04 -21.99 8.58
CA PHE A 105 -19.49 -23.36 8.73
C PHE A 105 -19.44 -23.77 10.21
N ASP A 106 -20.48 -24.45 10.69
CA ASP A 106 -20.53 -25.09 12.00
C ASP A 106 -20.86 -26.56 11.81
N LEU A 107 -19.83 -27.41 11.90
CA LEU A 107 -19.94 -28.82 11.54
C LEU A 107 -20.39 -29.70 12.70
N TYR A 108 -20.79 -29.13 13.85
CA TYR A 108 -21.16 -29.89 15.04
C TYR A 108 -22.20 -30.99 14.78
N ARG A 109 -23.10 -30.76 13.81
CA ARG A 109 -24.20 -31.66 13.44
C ARG A 109 -24.02 -32.37 12.09
N LEU A 110 -22.88 -32.20 11.42
CA LEU A 110 -22.61 -32.86 10.15
C LEU A 110 -22.61 -34.38 10.34
N ALA A 111 -23.33 -35.12 9.49
CA ALA A 111 -23.44 -36.57 9.63
C ALA A 111 -22.23 -37.30 9.04
N GLY A 112 -21.59 -36.72 8.02
CA GLY A 112 -20.37 -37.24 7.40
C GLY A 112 -19.66 -36.20 6.52
N GLY A 113 -18.36 -36.41 6.25
CA GLY A 113 -17.53 -35.45 5.52
C GLY A 113 -17.95 -35.20 4.06
N GLU A 114 -18.60 -36.16 3.41
CA GLU A 114 -19.10 -36.03 2.02
C GLU A 114 -20.19 -34.96 1.87
N GLU A 115 -20.96 -34.68 2.93
CA GLU A 115 -21.99 -33.63 2.93
C GLU A 115 -21.39 -32.22 2.86
N LEU A 116 -20.10 -32.05 3.21
CA LEU A 116 -19.47 -30.73 3.26
C LEU A 116 -19.32 -30.10 1.88
N ASP A 117 -19.05 -30.91 0.86
CA ASP A 117 -18.95 -30.44 -0.53
C ASP A 117 -20.31 -30.01 -1.08
N GLU A 118 -21.39 -30.71 -0.72
CA GLU A 118 -22.76 -30.33 -1.10
C GLU A 118 -23.19 -28.97 -0.49
N LEU A 119 -22.58 -28.57 0.62
CA LEU A 119 -22.78 -27.26 1.25
C LEU A 119 -21.96 -26.14 0.58
N GLY A 120 -21.24 -26.42 -0.50
CA GLY A 120 -20.50 -25.44 -1.28
C GLY A 120 -19.15 -25.05 -0.67
N PHE A 121 -18.54 -25.92 0.14
CA PHE A 121 -17.27 -25.63 0.81
C PHE A 121 -16.13 -25.29 -0.17
N SER A 122 -15.96 -26.10 -1.22
CA SER A 122 -14.94 -25.88 -2.25
C SER A 122 -15.09 -24.50 -2.90
N GLU A 123 -16.31 -24.17 -3.34
CA GLU A 123 -16.65 -22.91 -4.00
C GLU A 123 -16.42 -21.70 -3.07
N ALA A 124 -16.81 -21.83 -1.80
CA ALA A 124 -16.60 -20.79 -0.80
C ALA A 124 -15.11 -20.58 -0.50
N SER A 125 -14.32 -21.65 -0.45
CA SER A 125 -12.87 -21.59 -0.19
C SER A 125 -12.11 -20.94 -1.35
N GLU A 126 -12.53 -21.17 -2.61
CA GLU A 126 -11.93 -20.53 -3.77
C GLU A 126 -12.32 -19.05 -3.89
N ALA A 127 -13.57 -18.72 -3.56
CA ALA A 127 -14.11 -17.37 -3.72
C ALA A 127 -13.76 -16.41 -2.57
N GLY A 128 -13.53 -16.91 -1.36
CA GLY A 128 -13.52 -16.09 -0.16
C GLY A 128 -12.73 -16.67 1.01
N ILE A 129 -13.12 -16.26 2.22
CA ILE A 129 -12.59 -16.75 3.49
C ILE A 129 -13.59 -17.74 4.07
N VAL A 130 -13.11 -18.88 4.56
CA VAL A 130 -13.96 -19.89 5.20
C VAL A 130 -13.60 -20.01 6.67
N LEU A 131 -14.60 -19.91 7.55
CA LEU A 131 -14.46 -20.23 8.97
C LEU A 131 -15.17 -21.55 9.25
N VAL A 132 -14.51 -22.47 9.94
CA VAL A 132 -15.06 -23.79 10.26
C VAL A 132 -14.99 -24.03 11.76
N GLU A 133 -16.14 -24.13 12.42
CA GLU A 133 -16.23 -24.65 13.78
C GLU A 133 -16.37 -26.18 13.76
N TRP A 134 -15.74 -26.84 14.73
CA TRP A 134 -15.73 -28.31 14.86
C TRP A 134 -15.12 -29.03 13.63
N PRO A 135 -13.92 -28.63 13.17
CA PRO A 135 -13.29 -29.15 11.96
C PRO A 135 -13.08 -30.68 11.99
N GLU A 136 -12.99 -31.29 13.17
CA GLU A 136 -12.80 -32.72 13.37
C GLU A 136 -13.94 -33.58 12.80
N ARG A 137 -15.12 -33.00 12.58
CA ARG A 137 -16.28 -33.69 11.98
C ARG A 137 -16.10 -33.96 10.48
N ALA A 138 -15.18 -33.24 9.83
CA ALA A 138 -14.84 -33.41 8.42
C ALA A 138 -13.31 -33.26 8.21
N ALA A 139 -12.51 -33.92 9.05
CA ALA A 139 -11.06 -33.71 9.11
C ALA A 139 -10.32 -33.89 7.76
N GLU A 140 -10.80 -34.78 6.89
CA GLU A 140 -10.23 -34.98 5.55
C GLU A 140 -10.48 -33.78 4.63
N ALA A 141 -11.73 -33.31 4.56
CA ALA A 141 -12.11 -32.16 3.74
C ALA A 141 -11.55 -30.82 4.29
N VAL A 142 -11.53 -30.68 5.62
CA VAL A 142 -10.94 -29.50 6.30
C VAL A 142 -9.40 -29.59 6.36
N GLY A 143 -8.80 -30.67 5.84
CA GLY A 143 -7.35 -30.82 5.71
C GLY A 143 -6.67 -29.70 4.91
N ALA A 144 -7.44 -28.96 4.11
CA ALA A 144 -7.01 -27.75 3.41
C ALA A 144 -6.88 -26.49 4.29
N ALA A 145 -7.17 -26.58 5.59
CA ALA A 145 -7.08 -25.46 6.53
C ALA A 145 -5.70 -24.79 6.47
N THR A 146 -5.68 -23.49 6.15
CA THR A 146 -4.44 -22.69 6.17
C THR A 146 -4.14 -22.17 7.57
N ILE A 147 -5.15 -22.14 8.45
CA ILE A 147 -5.09 -21.67 9.83
C ILE A 147 -5.88 -22.62 10.73
N SER A 148 -5.31 -22.95 11.89
CA SER A 148 -5.98 -23.66 12.97
C SER A 148 -5.84 -22.88 14.27
N ILE A 149 -6.97 -22.67 14.96
CA ILE A 149 -7.05 -21.99 16.24
C ILE A 149 -7.72 -22.92 17.24
N GLU A 150 -6.95 -23.38 18.22
CA GLU A 150 -7.45 -24.19 19.31
C GLU A 150 -7.72 -23.31 20.53
N LEU A 151 -8.95 -23.35 21.03
CA LEU A 151 -9.37 -22.63 22.23
C LEU A 151 -9.57 -23.62 23.39
N SER A 152 -8.86 -23.40 24.49
CA SER A 152 -9.02 -24.16 25.72
C SER A 152 -9.37 -23.24 26.90
N LEU A 153 -9.95 -23.82 27.95
CA LEU A 153 -10.34 -23.13 29.18
C LEU A 153 -9.39 -23.54 30.32
N PRO A 154 -8.37 -22.72 30.65
CA PRO A 154 -7.47 -23.00 31.77
C PRO A 154 -8.22 -23.00 33.10
N THR A 155 -7.69 -23.75 34.08
CA THR A 155 -8.25 -23.83 35.44
C THR A 155 -8.21 -22.49 36.19
N GLU A 156 -7.30 -21.60 35.83
CA GLU A 156 -7.13 -20.27 36.43
C GLU A 156 -8.10 -19.21 35.89
N GLY A 157 -8.96 -19.59 34.93
CA GLY A 157 -9.89 -18.69 34.26
C GLY A 157 -9.35 -18.15 32.92
N GLY A 158 -10.20 -17.39 32.21
CA GLY A 158 -9.88 -16.91 30.85
C GLY A 158 -9.91 -18.02 29.80
N ARG A 159 -9.23 -17.79 28.67
CA ARG A 159 -9.05 -18.74 27.57
C ARG A 159 -7.60 -18.77 27.12
N GLN A 160 -7.14 -19.91 26.65
CA GLN A 160 -5.87 -20.01 25.95
C GLN A 160 -6.13 -20.32 24.49
N ALA A 161 -5.55 -19.51 23.60
CA ALA A 161 -5.63 -19.69 22.15
C ALA A 161 -4.27 -20.14 21.62
N VAL A 162 -4.22 -21.30 20.96
CA VAL A 162 -3.04 -21.77 20.23
C VAL A 162 -3.31 -21.59 18.74
N ILE A 163 -2.51 -20.74 18.09
CA ILE A 163 -2.67 -20.41 16.67
C ILE A 163 -1.59 -21.11 15.89
N SER A 164 -2.01 -21.86 14.89
CA SER A 164 -1.15 -22.60 13.97
C SER A 164 -1.50 -22.24 12.53
N ALA A 165 -0.52 -22.11 11.65
CA ALA A 165 -0.77 -21.73 10.26
C ALA A 165 0.27 -22.29 9.29
N ALA A 166 -0.11 -22.37 8.02
CA ALA A 166 0.78 -22.72 6.93
C ALA A 166 1.87 -21.63 6.73
N PRO A 167 3.05 -21.92 6.17
CA PRO A 167 4.19 -20.99 6.14
C PRO A 167 3.92 -19.57 5.60
N GLY A 168 3.12 -19.44 4.53
CA GLY A 168 2.76 -18.12 3.98
C GLY A 168 1.82 -17.34 4.91
N THR A 169 0.90 -18.04 5.58
CA THR A 169 -0.10 -17.46 6.47
C THR A 169 0.44 -17.19 7.88
N SER A 170 1.39 -18.00 8.35
CA SER A 170 2.05 -17.80 9.64
C SER A 170 2.73 -16.45 9.75
N SER A 171 3.43 -16.02 8.69
CA SER A 171 4.07 -14.71 8.61
C SER A 171 3.05 -13.56 8.70
N ARG A 172 1.89 -13.70 8.06
CA ARG A 172 0.80 -12.71 8.11
C ARG A 172 0.20 -12.60 9.51
N ILE A 173 -0.07 -13.73 10.17
CA ILE A 173 -0.60 -13.76 11.54
C ILE A 173 0.41 -13.18 12.53
N ALA A 174 1.67 -13.62 12.48
CA ALA A 174 2.73 -13.10 13.33
C ALA A 174 2.87 -11.59 13.18
N ARG A 175 2.76 -11.07 11.95
CA ARG A 175 2.78 -9.63 11.68
C ARG A 175 1.62 -8.89 12.35
N SER A 176 0.41 -9.44 12.31
CA SER A 176 -0.74 -8.81 12.99
C SER A 176 -0.56 -8.76 14.51
N LEU A 177 -0.02 -9.82 15.11
CA LEU A 177 0.23 -9.87 16.55
C LEU A 177 1.34 -8.89 16.98
N VAL A 178 2.38 -8.74 16.16
CA VAL A 178 3.42 -7.72 16.35
C VAL A 178 2.84 -6.31 16.28
N ILE A 179 1.89 -6.04 15.37
CA ILE A 179 1.18 -4.76 15.31
C ILE A 179 0.36 -4.52 16.59
N ARG A 180 -0.33 -5.55 17.10
CA ARG A 180 -1.06 -5.45 18.37
C ARG A 180 -0.13 -5.15 19.55
N GLU A 181 1.02 -5.79 19.62
CA GLU A 181 2.06 -5.49 20.63
C GLU A 181 2.53 -4.03 20.53
N PHE A 182 2.81 -3.57 19.30
CA PHE A 182 3.23 -2.19 19.04
C PHE A 182 2.18 -1.16 19.49
N LEU A 183 0.89 -1.41 19.20
CA LEU A 183 -0.22 -0.58 19.66
C LEU A 183 -0.36 -0.61 21.19
N GLY A 184 -0.19 -1.77 21.83
CA GLY A 184 -0.16 -1.90 23.28
C GLY A 184 0.93 -1.04 23.91
N GLY A 185 2.14 -1.07 23.33
CA GLY A 185 3.24 -0.20 23.74
C GLY A 185 2.93 1.30 23.57
N ALA A 186 2.09 1.67 22.60
CA ALA A 186 1.64 3.04 22.36
C ALA A 186 0.50 3.49 23.30
N GLY A 187 0.08 2.66 24.25
CA GLY A 187 -1.08 2.93 25.11
C GLY A 187 -2.42 2.69 24.42
N LEU A 188 -2.44 1.91 23.32
CA LEU A 188 -3.64 1.55 22.55
C LEU A 188 -3.89 0.03 22.49
N PRO A 189 -3.79 -0.70 23.62
CA PRO A 189 -3.86 -2.16 23.62
C PRO A 189 -5.20 -2.68 23.09
N ASP A 190 -6.28 -1.92 23.31
CA ASP A 190 -7.65 -2.38 23.04
C ASP A 190 -8.32 -1.68 21.87
N VAL A 191 -7.61 -0.78 21.18
CA VAL A 191 -8.20 0.00 20.08
C VAL A 191 -8.44 -0.92 18.87
N PRO A 192 -9.66 -0.89 18.27
CA PRO A 192 -9.94 -1.65 17.06
C PRO A 192 -9.15 -1.11 15.87
N ARG A 193 -8.72 -2.03 15.02
CA ARG A 193 -8.03 -1.73 13.76
C ARG A 193 -9.01 -1.89 12.61
N ARG A 194 -8.90 -1.04 11.59
CA ARG A 194 -9.67 -1.16 10.35
C ARG A 194 -8.76 -1.00 9.15
N ARG A 195 -9.05 -1.70 8.06
CA ARG A 195 -8.30 -1.53 6.81
C ARG A 195 -8.51 -0.12 6.29
N PHE A 196 -7.41 0.57 5.97
CA PHE A 196 -7.45 1.84 5.27
C PHE A 196 -7.12 1.54 3.81
N PHE A 197 -8.15 1.54 2.95
CA PHE A 197 -7.99 1.20 1.54
C PHE A 197 -7.02 2.18 0.88
N GLY A 198 -5.83 1.69 0.53
CA GLY A 198 -4.79 2.40 -0.22
C GLY A 198 -4.58 1.77 -1.60
N ASP A 199 -3.85 2.48 -2.47
CA ASP A 199 -3.51 1.96 -3.79
C ASP A 199 -2.55 0.77 -3.72
N ALA A 200 -2.19 0.22 -4.88
CA ALA A 200 -1.48 -1.05 -5.02
C ALA A 200 0.02 -1.02 -4.64
N SER A 201 0.33 -0.35 -3.53
CA SER A 201 1.63 -0.29 -2.86
C SER A 201 1.93 -1.56 -2.07
N SER A 202 3.20 -1.84 -1.81
CA SER A 202 3.64 -2.89 -0.87
C SER A 202 3.38 -2.53 0.60
N ARG A 203 3.00 -1.28 0.86
CA ARG A 203 2.72 -0.74 2.19
C ARG A 203 1.25 -0.90 2.52
N ARG A 204 0.95 -1.34 3.74
CA ARG A 204 -0.42 -1.49 4.23
C ARG A 204 -0.73 -0.37 5.21
N TYR A 205 -1.92 0.17 5.09
CA TYR A 205 -2.41 1.21 5.99
C TYR A 205 -3.65 0.73 6.72
N GLU A 206 -3.73 1.09 7.98
CA GLU A 206 -4.87 0.78 8.85
C GLU A 206 -5.26 2.04 9.60
N THR A 207 -6.51 2.16 10.03
CA THR A 207 -6.94 3.20 10.96
C THR A 207 -7.15 2.61 12.34
N VAL A 208 -6.78 3.41 13.34
CA VAL A 208 -7.08 3.16 14.75
C VAL A 208 -7.72 4.42 15.32
N THR A 209 -8.80 4.27 16.08
CA THR A 209 -9.55 5.41 16.64
C THR A 209 -9.42 5.44 18.15
N ARG A 210 -8.92 6.56 18.69
CA ARG A 210 -8.76 6.81 20.12
C ARG A 210 -9.53 8.06 20.50
N ASP A 211 -10.50 7.96 21.41
CA ASP A 211 -11.22 9.11 21.96
C ASP A 211 -11.81 10.06 20.88
N GLY A 212 -12.25 9.49 19.75
CA GLY A 212 -12.76 10.24 18.60
C GLY A 212 -11.69 10.76 17.62
N GLU A 213 -10.41 10.66 17.96
CA GLU A 213 -9.28 10.94 17.08
C GLU A 213 -8.94 9.71 16.24
N THR A 214 -8.82 9.88 14.93
CA THR A 214 -8.35 8.82 14.02
C THR A 214 -6.86 8.98 13.78
N LEU A 215 -6.10 7.90 13.98
CA LEU A 215 -4.70 7.78 13.61
C LEU A 215 -4.56 6.75 12.49
N VAL A 216 -3.46 6.85 11.74
CA VAL A 216 -3.10 5.89 10.70
C VAL A 216 -1.95 5.03 11.21
N LEU A 217 -2.11 3.71 11.13
CA LEU A 217 -1.03 2.76 11.30
C LEU A 217 -0.47 2.40 9.92
N MET A 218 0.83 2.60 9.75
CA MET A 218 1.57 2.22 8.55
C MET A 218 2.34 0.94 8.84
N ASP A 219 2.06 -0.10 8.06
CA ASP A 219 2.79 -1.37 8.03
C ASP A 219 3.61 -1.46 6.74
N ALA A 220 4.90 -1.18 6.85
CA ALA A 220 5.84 -1.11 5.73
C ALA A 220 7.16 -1.82 6.11
N PRO A 221 7.16 -3.17 6.16
CA PRO A 221 8.38 -3.92 6.45
C PRO A 221 9.44 -3.65 5.37
N ARG A 222 10.70 -3.76 5.76
CA ARG A 222 11.83 -3.57 4.85
C ARG A 222 11.70 -4.49 3.63
N GLN A 223 11.79 -3.89 2.45
CA GLN A 223 11.71 -4.63 1.19
C GLN A 223 13.09 -5.24 0.87
N PRO A 224 13.13 -6.51 0.42
CA PRO A 224 14.38 -7.10 -0.07
C PRO A 224 14.80 -6.43 -1.39
N ASP A 225 16.10 -6.44 -1.65
CA ASP A 225 16.63 -6.01 -2.95
C ASP A 225 16.02 -6.86 -4.08
N GLY A 226 15.55 -6.18 -5.13
CA GLY A 226 15.12 -6.85 -6.36
C GLY A 226 16.30 -7.48 -7.11
N PRO A 227 16.04 -8.20 -8.22
CA PRO A 227 17.12 -8.65 -9.09
C PRO A 227 17.89 -7.45 -9.67
N PRO A 228 19.22 -7.59 -9.90
CA PRO A 228 19.99 -6.54 -10.54
C PRO A 228 19.53 -6.32 -11.98
N ILE A 229 19.29 -5.07 -12.36
CA ILE A 229 18.78 -4.70 -13.68
C ILE A 229 19.83 -3.93 -14.49
N ARG A 230 20.67 -3.11 -13.83
CA ARG A 230 21.72 -2.34 -14.51
C ARG A 230 22.92 -2.14 -13.58
N ASP A 231 24.13 -2.32 -14.12
CA ASP A 231 25.40 -2.21 -13.38
C ASP A 231 25.46 -3.03 -12.08
N GLY A 232 24.79 -4.18 -12.04
CA GLY A 232 24.71 -5.01 -10.84
C GLY A 232 23.80 -4.48 -9.73
N LEU A 233 23.04 -3.40 -9.97
CA LEU A 233 22.11 -2.82 -9.01
C LEU A 233 20.64 -3.08 -9.39
N PRO A 234 19.75 -3.30 -8.40
CA PRO A 234 18.32 -3.35 -8.65
C PRO A 234 17.73 -1.97 -8.93
N TYR A 235 16.54 -1.94 -9.52
CA TYR A 235 15.85 -0.70 -9.90
C TYR A 235 15.60 0.23 -8.70
N SER A 236 15.25 -0.31 -7.52
CA SER A 236 15.04 0.48 -6.29
C SER A 236 16.26 1.33 -5.96
N ARG A 237 17.46 0.74 -6.02
CA ARG A 237 18.73 1.41 -5.70
C ARG A 237 19.12 2.45 -6.76
N ILE A 238 18.81 2.19 -8.03
CA ILE A 238 19.09 3.13 -9.13
C ILE A 238 18.14 4.33 -9.10
N ALA A 239 16.86 4.09 -8.82
CA ALA A 239 15.82 5.13 -8.75
C ALA A 239 15.64 5.71 -7.34
N HIS A 240 16.55 5.37 -6.42
CA HIS A 240 16.54 5.64 -4.98
C HIS A 240 15.16 5.54 -4.32
N LEU A 241 14.46 4.43 -4.56
CA LEU A 241 13.20 4.15 -3.90
C LEU A 241 13.45 3.76 -2.44
N ALA A 242 12.58 4.22 -1.55
CA ALA A 242 12.61 3.90 -0.13
C ALA A 242 12.33 2.40 0.10
N GLU A 243 13.31 1.71 0.67
CA GLU A 243 13.25 0.27 0.98
C GLU A 243 12.73 0.00 2.41
N ASP A 244 12.67 1.03 3.26
CA ASP A 244 12.16 0.97 4.64
C ASP A 244 11.48 2.30 5.03
N VAL A 245 11.07 2.42 6.31
CA VAL A 245 10.35 3.59 6.84
C VAL A 245 11.24 4.76 7.26
N THR A 246 12.56 4.59 7.26
CA THR A 246 13.52 5.60 7.72
C THR A 246 13.41 6.91 6.93
N PRO A 247 13.35 6.90 5.57
CA PRO A 247 13.19 8.12 4.78
C PRO A 247 11.88 8.84 5.13
N PHE A 248 10.79 8.10 5.33
CA PHE A 248 9.50 8.67 5.70
C PHE A 248 9.58 9.44 7.01
N VAL A 249 10.15 8.84 8.07
CA VAL A 249 10.25 9.50 9.39
C VAL A 249 11.15 10.73 9.32
N ALA A 250 12.28 10.65 8.61
CA ALA A 250 13.21 11.76 8.45
C ALA A 250 12.56 12.96 7.73
N LEU A 251 11.91 12.69 6.59
CA LEU A 251 11.26 13.70 5.76
C LEU A 251 10.03 14.30 6.45
N ALA A 252 9.20 13.48 7.09
CA ALA A 252 8.05 13.96 7.84
C ALA A 252 8.48 14.93 8.96
N THR A 253 9.55 14.57 9.70
CA THR A 253 10.12 15.42 10.76
C THR A 253 10.66 16.73 10.20
N ALA A 254 11.40 16.67 9.08
CA ALA A 254 11.98 17.85 8.43
C ALA A 254 10.90 18.79 7.88
N LEU A 255 9.91 18.26 7.15
CA LEU A 255 8.78 19.01 6.59
C LEU A 255 7.98 19.71 7.69
N ARG A 256 7.66 19.01 8.78
CA ARG A 256 6.96 19.61 9.93
C ARG A 256 7.77 20.70 10.60
N LYS A 257 9.08 20.49 10.78
CA LYS A 257 9.98 21.50 11.35
C LYS A 257 10.04 22.77 10.50
N ALA A 258 9.91 22.63 9.17
CA ALA A 258 9.83 23.75 8.24
C ALA A 258 8.40 24.36 8.12
N GLY A 259 7.42 23.83 8.84
CA GLY A 259 6.07 24.38 8.90
C GLY A 259 5.07 23.79 7.88
N PHE A 260 5.44 22.74 7.14
CA PHE A 260 4.54 22.04 6.22
C PHE A 260 3.67 20.98 6.93
N ALA A 261 2.53 20.64 6.33
CA ALA A 261 1.62 19.65 6.86
C ALA A 261 2.00 18.23 6.42
N ALA A 262 3.05 17.65 7.02
CA ALA A 262 3.32 16.21 6.93
C ALA A 262 2.80 15.48 8.19
N PRO A 263 2.50 14.16 8.15
CA PRO A 263 1.93 13.45 9.30
C PRO A 263 2.84 13.52 10.52
N ALA A 264 2.30 13.86 11.69
CA ALA A 264 3.03 13.69 12.94
C ALA A 264 3.33 12.20 13.16
N ILE A 265 4.53 11.88 13.66
CA ILE A 265 4.91 10.53 14.06
C ILE A 265 4.64 10.38 15.55
N HIS A 266 3.61 9.63 15.92
CA HIS A 266 3.28 9.36 17.33
C HIS A 266 4.15 8.25 17.92
N ARG A 267 4.46 7.24 17.12
CA ARG A 267 5.36 6.15 17.48
C ARG A 267 5.98 5.55 16.22
N ALA A 268 7.23 5.12 16.32
CA ALA A 268 7.94 4.43 15.24
C ALA A 268 8.66 3.20 15.79
N ASP A 269 8.57 2.10 15.05
CA ASP A 269 9.44 0.94 15.17
C ASP A 269 10.11 0.76 13.80
N LEU A 270 11.33 1.29 13.67
CA LEU A 270 12.05 1.35 12.39
C LEU A 270 12.49 -0.04 11.93
N ASP A 271 12.93 -0.89 12.87
CA ASP A 271 13.41 -2.24 12.59
C ASP A 271 12.28 -3.13 12.06
N ARG A 272 11.11 -3.03 12.69
CA ARG A 272 9.92 -3.77 12.24
C ARG A 272 9.19 -3.05 11.11
N GLY A 273 9.46 -1.77 10.84
CA GLY A 273 8.77 -1.00 9.79
C GLY A 273 7.30 -0.72 10.12
N ILE A 274 7.02 -0.32 11.37
CA ILE A 274 5.65 0.00 11.84
C ILE A 274 5.64 1.43 12.37
N LEU A 275 4.75 2.26 11.84
CA LEU A 275 4.55 3.63 12.31
C LEU A 275 3.10 3.84 12.76
N LEU A 276 2.91 4.67 13.79
CA LEU A 276 1.63 5.27 14.14
C LEU A 276 1.71 6.77 13.85
N ILE A 277 0.89 7.25 12.92
CA ILE A 277 0.98 8.59 12.36
C ILE A 277 -0.35 9.33 12.37
N GLU A 278 -0.28 10.65 12.31
CA GLU A 278 -1.44 11.56 12.22
C GLU A 278 -2.27 11.28 10.95
N HIS A 279 -3.60 11.29 11.09
CA HIS A 279 -4.51 11.28 9.96
C HIS A 279 -4.75 12.73 9.46
N LEU A 280 -4.11 13.12 8.36
CA LEU A 280 -4.17 14.51 7.84
C LEU A 280 -5.54 14.95 7.29
N GLY A 281 -6.46 14.00 7.08
CA GLY A 281 -7.77 14.23 6.47
C GLY A 281 -8.01 13.31 5.28
N ALA A 282 -9.21 13.35 4.72
CA ALA A 282 -9.59 12.54 3.56
C ALA A 282 -9.94 13.38 2.32
N GLU A 283 -10.11 14.70 2.48
CA GLU A 283 -10.45 15.58 1.37
C GLU A 283 -9.31 15.66 0.36
N GLN A 284 -9.64 15.51 -0.92
CA GLN A 284 -8.69 15.51 -2.02
C GLN A 284 -8.69 16.87 -2.74
N ILE A 285 -7.70 17.13 -3.58
CA ILE A 285 -7.68 18.35 -4.43
C ILE A 285 -8.55 18.22 -5.70
N VAL A 286 -9.33 17.15 -5.80
CA VAL A 286 -10.27 16.83 -6.88
C VAL A 286 -11.67 16.60 -6.33
N ASP A 287 -12.70 16.80 -7.15
CA ASP A 287 -14.10 16.56 -6.76
C ASP A 287 -14.48 15.06 -6.80
N ALA A 288 -15.75 14.76 -6.47
CA ALA A 288 -16.29 13.40 -6.47
C ALA A 288 -16.23 12.73 -7.85
N GLU A 289 -16.26 13.50 -8.94
CA GLU A 289 -16.09 13.03 -10.32
C GLU A 289 -14.62 12.97 -10.76
N ARG A 290 -13.68 13.17 -9.84
CA ARG A 290 -12.23 13.22 -10.07
C ARG A 290 -11.79 14.34 -11.02
N ARG A 291 -12.50 15.47 -11.03
CA ARG A 291 -12.09 16.67 -11.76
C ARG A 291 -11.24 17.57 -10.85
N PRO A 292 -10.16 18.18 -11.36
CA PRO A 292 -9.37 19.16 -10.60
C PRO A 292 -10.24 20.28 -10.02
N ILE A 293 -10.04 20.62 -8.74
CA ILE A 293 -10.64 21.81 -8.13
C ILE A 293 -9.62 22.95 -8.26
N PRO A 294 -9.86 23.98 -9.11
CA PRO A 294 -8.83 24.98 -9.45
C PRO A 294 -8.21 25.67 -8.24
N GLU A 295 -9.02 26.09 -7.26
CA GLU A 295 -8.55 26.72 -6.03
C GLU A 295 -7.55 25.82 -5.28
N ARG A 296 -7.87 24.54 -5.11
CA ARG A 296 -7.03 23.57 -4.39
C ARG A 296 -5.71 23.31 -5.14
N TYR A 297 -5.74 23.30 -6.47
CA TYR A 297 -4.53 23.19 -7.30
C TYR A 297 -3.62 24.43 -7.18
N LEU A 298 -4.21 25.63 -7.17
CA LEU A 298 -3.44 26.86 -6.97
C LEU A 298 -2.82 26.91 -5.57
N GLU A 299 -3.55 26.56 -4.52
CA GLU A 299 -2.98 26.47 -3.16
C GLU A 299 -1.89 25.39 -3.07
N SER A 300 -2.05 24.28 -3.80
CA SER A 300 -1.03 23.21 -3.87
C SER A 300 0.26 23.70 -4.53
N VAL A 301 0.17 24.44 -5.63
CA VAL A 301 1.37 24.96 -6.31
C VAL A 301 2.06 26.08 -5.53
N LEU A 302 1.30 26.87 -4.76
CA LEU A 302 1.85 27.86 -3.83
C LEU A 302 2.58 27.17 -2.67
N CYS A 303 2.03 26.08 -2.15
CA CYS A 303 2.73 25.24 -1.17
C CYS A 303 4.07 24.70 -1.71
N LEU A 304 4.09 24.23 -2.97
CA LEU A 304 5.35 23.83 -3.62
C LEU A 304 6.35 24.98 -3.77
N ALA A 305 5.88 26.19 -4.12
CA ALA A 305 6.76 27.35 -4.22
C ALA A 305 7.46 27.65 -2.89
N ASP A 306 6.69 27.62 -1.79
CA ASP A 306 7.19 27.82 -0.44
C ASP A 306 8.16 26.68 -0.05
N LEU A 307 7.84 25.43 -0.39
CA LEU A 307 8.69 24.26 -0.14
C LEU A 307 10.03 24.35 -0.87
N HIS A 308 10.00 24.74 -2.15
CA HIS A 308 11.21 24.86 -2.96
C HIS A 308 12.08 26.04 -2.53
N GLY A 309 11.50 27.07 -1.90
CA GLY A 309 12.22 28.18 -1.30
C GLY A 309 13.00 27.85 -0.02
N VAL A 310 12.77 26.68 0.58
CA VAL A 310 13.50 26.25 1.78
C VAL A 310 14.86 25.67 1.39
N ALA A 311 15.90 26.08 2.13
CA ALA A 311 17.22 25.45 2.05
C ALA A 311 17.24 24.13 2.84
N TRP A 312 17.04 23.02 2.13
CA TRP A 312 17.00 21.69 2.73
C TRP A 312 18.41 21.13 2.99
N PRO A 313 18.71 20.65 4.21
CA PRO A 313 19.95 19.93 4.46
C PRO A 313 19.94 18.55 3.78
N SER A 314 21.09 18.10 3.28
CA SER A 314 21.26 16.77 2.69
C SER A 314 21.17 15.63 3.71
N GLU A 315 21.32 15.95 5.00
CA GLU A 315 21.27 15.02 6.13
C GLU A 315 20.08 15.36 7.02
N LEU A 316 19.15 14.42 7.12
CA LEU A 316 17.93 14.54 7.90
C LEU A 316 18.00 13.59 9.10
N PRO A 317 18.06 14.09 10.34
CA PRO A 317 18.10 13.22 11.51
C PRO A 317 16.74 12.53 11.73
N VAL A 318 16.78 11.22 12.01
CA VAL A 318 15.61 10.49 12.50
C VAL A 318 15.63 10.49 14.04
N PRO A 319 14.52 10.85 14.71
CA PRO A 319 14.42 10.75 16.16
C PRO A 319 14.78 9.32 16.63
N ASP A 320 15.76 9.22 17.53
CA ASP A 320 16.27 7.96 18.08
C ASP A 320 16.73 6.92 17.03
N GLY A 321 17.08 7.39 15.82
CA GLY A 321 17.41 6.56 14.68
C GLY A 321 18.64 7.02 13.90
N PRO A 322 18.91 6.43 12.72
CA PRO A 322 20.02 6.83 11.87
C PRO A 322 19.79 8.20 11.21
N ILE A 323 20.85 8.78 10.67
CA ILE A 323 20.72 9.94 9.77
C ILE A 323 20.31 9.43 8.39
N HIS A 324 19.24 10.00 7.83
CA HIS A 324 18.86 9.77 6.44
C HIS A 324 19.59 10.78 5.54
N HIS A 325 20.32 10.26 4.56
CA HIS A 325 20.94 11.08 3.51
C HIS A 325 19.98 11.16 2.33
N VAL A 326 19.47 12.35 2.03
CA VAL A 326 18.54 12.55 0.92
C VAL A 326 19.30 12.36 -0.39
N PRO A 327 18.90 11.40 -1.25
CA PRO A 327 19.59 11.15 -2.50
C PRO A 327 19.46 12.33 -3.46
N HIS A 328 20.48 12.55 -4.28
CA HIS A 328 20.36 13.49 -5.40
C HIS A 328 19.56 12.85 -6.53
N TYR A 329 18.70 13.64 -7.17
CA TYR A 329 18.04 13.23 -8.40
C TYR A 329 18.99 13.40 -9.58
N ASP A 330 19.96 12.50 -9.65
CA ASP A 330 21.08 12.61 -10.57
C ASP A 330 20.75 12.17 -12.01
N ARG A 331 21.70 12.42 -12.92
CA ARG A 331 21.59 12.02 -14.33
C ARG A 331 21.36 10.51 -14.50
N ARG A 332 21.92 9.69 -13.60
CA ARG A 332 21.81 8.23 -13.67
C ARG A 332 20.37 7.80 -13.38
N ALA A 333 19.76 8.32 -12.31
CA ALA A 333 18.38 8.10 -11.96
C ALA A 333 17.44 8.58 -13.08
N MET A 334 17.61 9.82 -13.56
CA MET A 334 16.80 10.37 -14.64
C MET A 334 16.87 9.53 -15.93
N THR A 335 18.07 9.06 -16.30
CA THR A 335 18.32 8.21 -17.47
C THR A 335 17.66 6.84 -17.33
N ALA A 336 17.75 6.22 -16.15
CA ALA A 336 17.11 4.93 -15.89
C ALA A 336 15.58 5.03 -15.98
N GLU A 337 15.01 6.14 -15.50
CA GLU A 337 13.56 6.37 -15.53
C GLU A 337 13.02 6.61 -16.95
N VAL A 338 13.66 7.45 -17.77
CA VAL A 338 13.24 7.64 -19.17
C VAL A 338 13.46 6.38 -20.01
N GLY A 339 14.44 5.54 -19.65
CA GLY A 339 14.70 4.25 -20.28
C GLY A 339 13.49 3.32 -20.29
N LEU A 340 12.59 3.45 -19.30
CA LEU A 340 11.33 2.69 -19.25
C LEU A 340 10.48 2.87 -20.52
N LEU A 341 10.56 4.03 -21.18
CA LEU A 341 9.86 4.26 -22.44
C LEU A 341 10.38 3.30 -23.52
N VAL A 342 11.70 3.19 -23.68
CA VAL A 342 12.31 2.35 -24.73
C VAL A 342 12.26 0.86 -24.37
N ASP A 343 12.22 0.54 -23.08
CA ASP A 343 12.13 -0.84 -22.60
C ASP A 343 10.71 -1.42 -22.67
N TRP A 344 9.67 -0.59 -22.48
CA TRP A 344 8.28 -1.06 -22.36
C TRP A 344 7.33 -0.44 -23.36
N TYR A 345 7.32 0.89 -23.47
CA TYR A 345 6.35 1.58 -24.32
C TYR A 345 6.67 1.44 -25.81
N LEU A 346 7.92 1.66 -26.22
CA LEU A 346 8.34 1.57 -27.62
C LEU A 346 8.16 0.14 -28.18
N PRO A 347 8.47 -0.93 -27.44
CA PRO A 347 8.20 -2.29 -27.92
C PRO A 347 6.72 -2.61 -28.03
N ASP A 348 5.88 -2.11 -27.11
CA ASP A 348 4.43 -2.18 -27.27
C ASP A 348 3.93 -1.38 -28.48
N LEU A 349 4.57 -0.24 -28.74
CA LEU A 349 4.22 0.63 -29.85
C LEU A 349 4.51 -0.04 -31.20
N LYS A 350 5.71 -0.62 -31.33
CA LYS A 350 6.25 -1.16 -32.60
C LYS A 350 5.99 -2.65 -32.81
N GLY A 351 5.51 -3.37 -31.79
CA GLY A 351 5.32 -4.83 -31.87
C GLY A 351 6.63 -5.62 -31.92
N ARG A 352 7.77 -4.98 -31.63
CA ARG A 352 9.11 -5.59 -31.61
C ARG A 352 10.00 -4.89 -30.58
N PRO A 353 11.04 -5.54 -30.03
CA PRO A 353 12.03 -4.85 -29.21
C PRO A 353 12.65 -3.64 -29.91
N ALA A 354 13.06 -2.64 -29.11
CA ALA A 354 13.84 -1.50 -29.60
C ALA A 354 15.22 -1.98 -30.11
N THR A 355 15.66 -1.49 -31.25
CA THR A 355 16.98 -1.81 -31.83
C THR A 355 18.13 -1.12 -31.07
N GLY A 356 19.37 -1.54 -31.33
CA GLY A 356 20.57 -0.86 -30.81
C GLY A 356 20.59 0.62 -31.20
N ASP A 357 20.45 0.91 -32.49
CA ASP A 357 20.39 2.28 -33.02
C ASP A 357 19.28 3.13 -32.38
N GLU A 358 18.09 2.54 -32.14
CA GLU A 358 16.99 3.25 -31.47
C GLU A 358 17.35 3.61 -30.02
N ARG A 359 18.02 2.70 -29.30
CA ARG A 359 18.47 2.93 -27.93
C ARG A 359 19.57 3.97 -27.85
N GLU A 360 20.53 3.92 -28.78
CA GLU A 360 21.62 4.89 -28.88
C GLU A 360 21.09 6.29 -29.18
N LEU A 361 20.24 6.43 -30.20
CA LEU A 361 19.63 7.71 -30.56
C LEU A 361 18.79 8.32 -29.42
N PHE A 362 18.04 7.48 -28.70
CA PHE A 362 17.29 7.91 -27.52
C PHE A 362 18.20 8.42 -26.40
N ALA A 363 19.28 7.67 -26.11
CA ALA A 363 20.23 8.03 -25.08
C ALA A 363 20.96 9.34 -25.41
N GLU A 364 21.36 9.54 -26.66
CA GLU A 364 21.98 10.79 -27.13
C GLU A 364 21.04 11.99 -26.98
N CYS A 365 19.78 11.85 -27.40
CA CYS A 365 18.78 12.91 -27.28
C CYS A 365 18.55 13.31 -25.81
N TRP A 366 18.37 12.33 -24.92
CA TRP A 366 18.16 12.62 -23.49
C TRP A 366 19.41 13.14 -22.79
N SER A 367 20.61 12.66 -23.18
CA SER A 367 21.85 13.18 -22.62
C SER A 367 22.00 14.67 -22.88
N ALA A 368 21.75 15.13 -24.11
CA ALA A 368 21.82 16.55 -24.46
C ALA A 368 20.78 17.39 -23.69
N ILE A 369 19.58 16.86 -23.48
CA ILE A 369 18.54 17.52 -22.69
C ILE A 369 18.93 17.61 -21.20
N PHE A 370 19.54 16.56 -20.65
CA PHE A 370 20.01 16.58 -19.27
C PHE A 370 21.22 17.50 -19.06
N ASP A 371 22.03 17.76 -20.09
CA ASP A 371 23.07 18.79 -20.02
C ASP A 371 22.46 20.19 -19.75
N GLU A 372 21.28 20.50 -20.32
CA GLU A 372 20.59 21.78 -20.06
C GLU A 372 20.14 21.94 -18.59
N LEU A 373 19.83 20.83 -17.91
CA LEU A 373 19.35 20.82 -16.52
C LEU A 373 20.46 20.98 -15.47
N GLU A 374 21.74 20.91 -15.84
CA GLU A 374 22.84 21.05 -14.86
C GLU A 374 22.83 22.42 -14.16
N THR A 375 22.16 23.39 -14.77
CA THR A 375 21.98 24.76 -14.26
C THR A 375 20.64 25.00 -13.57
N ALA A 376 19.80 23.98 -13.46
CA ALA A 376 18.46 24.10 -12.89
C ALA A 376 18.51 24.45 -11.40
N GLU A 377 17.52 25.21 -10.92
CA GLU A 377 17.29 25.37 -9.49
C GLU A 377 16.97 23.99 -8.89
N THR A 378 17.73 23.60 -7.85
CA THR A 378 17.49 22.35 -7.12
C THR A 378 16.90 22.60 -5.75
N SER A 379 15.92 21.78 -5.37
CA SER A 379 15.36 21.74 -4.02
C SER A 379 14.94 20.32 -3.65
N LEU A 380 14.29 20.16 -2.50
CA LEU A 380 13.63 18.89 -2.15
C LEU A 380 12.45 18.66 -3.10
N VAL A 381 12.54 17.63 -3.93
CA VAL A 381 11.47 17.17 -4.81
C VAL A 381 10.81 15.93 -4.22
N LEU A 382 9.50 15.99 -4.02
CA LEU A 382 8.69 14.94 -3.42
C LEU A 382 8.40 13.80 -4.39
N ARG A 383 8.50 14.08 -5.71
CA ARG A 383 8.33 13.17 -6.86
C ARG A 383 6.91 12.66 -7.12
N ASP A 384 6.09 12.52 -6.09
CA ASP A 384 4.71 12.04 -6.20
C ASP A 384 3.69 13.09 -5.73
N PHE A 385 3.98 14.39 -5.97
CA PHE A 385 3.08 15.50 -5.66
C PHE A 385 1.97 15.65 -6.72
N HIS A 386 0.85 14.98 -6.51
CA HIS A 386 -0.29 14.93 -7.44
C HIS A 386 -1.60 14.49 -6.74
N SER A 387 -2.74 14.48 -7.44
CA SER A 387 -4.09 14.47 -6.83
C SER A 387 -4.45 13.40 -5.79
N PRO A 388 -3.90 12.17 -5.77
CA PRO A 388 -4.13 11.22 -4.67
C PRO A 388 -3.25 11.44 -3.43
N ASN A 389 -2.16 12.19 -3.56
CA ASN A 389 -1.12 12.33 -2.53
C ASN A 389 -1.11 13.72 -1.89
N VAL A 390 -2.12 14.54 -2.20
CA VAL A 390 -2.30 15.88 -1.66
C VAL A 390 -3.65 15.95 -0.96
N ILE A 391 -3.61 16.13 0.35
CA ILE A 391 -4.79 16.22 1.20
C ILE A 391 -5.17 17.69 1.41
N TRP A 392 -6.40 18.03 1.06
CA TRP A 392 -6.95 19.36 1.32
C TRP A 392 -7.38 19.49 2.80
N ARG A 393 -6.98 20.58 3.44
CA ARG A 393 -7.29 20.87 4.86
C ARG A 393 -8.03 22.22 4.94
N PRO A 394 -9.37 22.24 4.84
CA PRO A 394 -10.14 23.47 4.65
C PRO A 394 -10.01 24.47 5.80
N ASP A 395 -9.86 23.98 7.04
CA ASP A 395 -9.77 24.81 8.24
C ASP A 395 -8.35 25.29 8.55
N ALA A 396 -7.36 24.84 7.77
CA ALA A 396 -5.97 25.24 7.94
C ALA A 396 -5.64 26.53 7.18
N THR A 397 -4.48 27.13 7.48
CA THR A 397 -4.05 28.41 6.90
C THR A 397 -2.65 28.31 6.29
N GLY A 398 -2.39 29.11 5.26
CA GLY A 398 -1.11 29.10 4.53
C GLY A 398 -0.76 27.70 3.99
N VAL A 399 0.53 27.35 4.05
CA VAL A 399 1.04 26.05 3.59
C VAL A 399 0.39 24.84 4.30
N GLN A 400 -0.19 25.04 5.48
CA GLN A 400 -0.87 23.96 6.22
C GLN A 400 -2.20 23.53 5.59
N LYS A 401 -2.75 24.29 4.63
CA LYS A 401 -3.91 23.87 3.83
C LYS A 401 -3.65 22.60 3.01
N ILE A 402 -2.38 22.30 2.75
CA ILE A 402 -1.94 21.24 1.84
C ILE A 402 -1.20 20.17 2.64
N GLY A 403 -1.92 19.10 2.98
CA GLY A 403 -1.38 17.90 3.60
C GLY A 403 -0.57 17.08 2.60
N LEU A 404 0.66 16.75 2.97
CA LEU A 404 1.64 16.02 2.17
C LEU A 404 1.68 14.57 2.61
N ILE A 405 1.53 13.63 1.67
CA ILE A 405 1.76 12.19 1.90
C ILE A 405 2.60 11.62 0.75
N ASP A 406 3.06 10.38 0.93
CA ASP A 406 3.81 9.62 -0.09
C ASP A 406 5.12 10.28 -0.57
N PHE A 407 5.80 10.98 0.34
CA PHE A 407 7.05 11.72 0.05
C PHE A 407 8.34 10.94 0.37
N GLN A 408 8.26 9.69 0.84
CA GLN A 408 9.43 8.92 1.26
C GLN A 408 10.49 8.69 0.16
N ASP A 409 10.11 8.84 -1.11
CA ASP A 409 10.99 8.69 -2.27
C ASP A 409 11.65 10.03 -2.69
N ALA A 410 11.50 11.07 -1.88
CA ALA A 410 11.99 12.42 -2.16
C ALA A 410 13.51 12.48 -2.37
N MET A 411 13.92 13.45 -3.19
CA MET A 411 15.30 13.66 -3.62
C MET A 411 15.66 15.14 -3.58
N ILE A 412 16.95 15.46 -3.68
CA ILE A 412 17.41 16.81 -4.05
C ILE A 412 17.55 16.89 -5.58
N GLY A 413 16.70 17.66 -6.24
CA GLY A 413 16.63 17.71 -7.71
C GLY A 413 15.93 18.95 -8.26
N PRO A 414 15.72 19.03 -9.59
CA PRO A 414 15.11 20.21 -10.23
C PRO A 414 13.72 20.52 -9.68
N SER A 415 13.53 21.72 -9.11
CA SER A 415 12.27 22.15 -8.47
C SER A 415 11.06 22.07 -9.42
N ALA A 416 11.32 22.22 -10.71
CA ALA A 416 10.34 22.07 -11.79
C ALA A 416 9.62 20.70 -11.82
N TYR A 417 10.22 19.63 -11.26
CA TYR A 417 9.65 18.29 -11.31
C TYR A 417 8.29 18.19 -10.63
N ASP A 418 8.17 18.68 -9.40
CA ASP A 418 6.91 18.59 -8.63
C ASP A 418 5.83 19.52 -9.21
N VAL A 419 6.23 20.65 -9.79
CA VAL A 419 5.28 21.54 -10.48
C VAL A 419 4.70 20.84 -11.70
N ALA A 420 5.55 20.16 -12.50
CA ALA A 420 5.10 19.34 -13.61
C ALA A 420 4.27 18.13 -13.15
N SER A 421 4.56 17.55 -11.97
CA SER A 421 3.79 16.40 -11.47
C SER A 421 2.35 16.76 -11.12
N LEU A 422 2.12 17.95 -10.60
CA LEU A 422 0.79 18.50 -10.31
C LEU A 422 0.10 19.02 -11.58
N ALA A 423 0.77 19.91 -12.32
CA ALA A 423 0.17 20.66 -13.42
C ALA A 423 -0.10 19.78 -14.67
N GLN A 424 0.56 18.62 -14.74
CA GLN A 424 0.29 17.56 -15.73
C GLN A 424 0.01 16.22 -15.03
N ASP A 425 -0.90 16.23 -14.05
CA ASP A 425 -1.31 15.02 -13.34
C ASP A 425 -1.87 13.96 -14.31
N ALA A 426 -1.24 12.79 -14.39
CA ALA A 426 -1.67 11.72 -15.29
C ALA A 426 -3.05 11.12 -14.90
N ARG A 427 -3.46 11.29 -13.63
CA ARG A 427 -4.64 10.62 -13.06
C ARG A 427 -5.95 11.37 -13.30
N VAL A 428 -5.89 12.67 -13.57
CA VAL A 428 -7.05 13.54 -13.77
C VAL A 428 -6.82 14.51 -14.92
N ASP A 429 -7.90 15.05 -15.49
CA ASP A 429 -7.78 15.95 -16.64
C ASP A 429 -7.57 17.40 -16.21
N VAL A 430 -6.29 17.81 -16.10
CA VAL A 430 -5.86 19.19 -15.92
C VAL A 430 -5.90 19.91 -17.28
N SER A 431 -6.72 20.96 -17.38
CA SER A 431 -6.82 21.77 -18.61
C SER A 431 -5.57 22.61 -18.84
N ALA A 432 -5.34 23.05 -20.08
CA ALA A 432 -4.20 23.91 -20.41
C ALA A 432 -4.27 25.26 -19.67
N GLU A 433 -5.48 25.77 -19.42
CA GLU A 433 -5.71 27.00 -18.65
C GLU A 433 -5.32 26.82 -17.19
N LEU A 434 -5.67 25.69 -16.57
CA LEU A 434 -5.31 25.40 -15.18
C LEU A 434 -3.80 25.15 -15.03
N GLU A 435 -3.18 24.43 -15.96
CA GLU A 435 -1.72 24.25 -16.00
C GLU A 435 -1.01 25.62 -16.06
N ALA A 436 -1.43 26.48 -17.00
CA ALA A 436 -0.85 27.80 -17.17
C ALA A 436 -1.06 28.68 -15.93
N ALA A 437 -2.25 28.65 -15.32
CA ALA A 437 -2.54 29.39 -14.10
C ALA A 437 -1.71 28.91 -12.91
N ALA A 438 -1.55 27.60 -12.72
CA ALA A 438 -0.74 27.03 -11.65
C ALA A 438 0.75 27.38 -11.84
N THR A 439 1.28 27.21 -13.05
CA THR A 439 2.68 27.54 -13.35
C THR A 439 2.95 29.04 -13.15
N ALA A 440 2.03 29.91 -13.59
CA ALA A 440 2.15 31.35 -13.38
C ALA A 440 2.10 31.73 -11.90
N ALA A 441 1.23 31.10 -11.10
CA ALA A 441 1.13 31.33 -9.66
C ALA A 441 2.43 30.91 -8.94
N TYR A 442 2.99 29.76 -9.30
CA TYR A 442 4.29 29.29 -8.78
C TYR A 442 5.40 30.31 -9.07
N LEU A 443 5.55 30.71 -10.34
CA LEU A 443 6.58 31.68 -10.76
C LEU A 443 6.42 33.02 -10.04
N ALA A 444 5.18 33.51 -9.89
CA ALA A 444 4.91 34.75 -9.17
C ALA A 444 5.31 34.66 -7.70
N ARG A 445 5.03 33.53 -7.05
CA ARG A 445 5.39 33.28 -5.65
C ARG A 445 6.90 33.20 -5.47
N ARG A 446 7.61 32.41 -6.28
CA ARG A 446 9.08 32.29 -6.23
C ARG A 446 9.79 33.63 -6.47
N ARG A 447 9.37 34.41 -7.47
CA ARG A 447 9.94 35.76 -7.72
C ARG A 447 9.70 36.74 -6.58
N ALA A 448 8.57 36.62 -5.89
CA ALA A 448 8.26 37.48 -4.74
C ALA A 448 9.13 37.14 -3.51
N GLU A 449 9.52 35.88 -3.36
CA GLU A 449 10.39 35.41 -2.27
C GLU A 449 11.88 35.63 -2.56
N ASP A 450 12.30 35.37 -3.79
CA ASP A 450 13.67 35.52 -4.25
C ASP A 450 13.73 36.31 -5.58
N PRO A 451 14.13 37.59 -5.53
CA PRO A 451 14.33 38.40 -6.73
C PRO A 451 15.40 37.85 -7.70
N GLY A 452 16.27 36.94 -7.24
CA GLY A 452 17.28 36.25 -8.04
C GLY A 452 16.75 35.03 -8.80
N PHE A 453 15.51 34.61 -8.57
CA PHE A 453 14.91 33.45 -9.22
C PHE A 453 14.77 33.64 -10.74
N ASP A 454 15.47 32.80 -11.51
CA ASP A 454 15.44 32.81 -12.98
C ASP A 454 14.23 32.03 -13.51
N ALA A 455 13.14 32.76 -13.66
CA ALA A 455 11.92 32.21 -14.23
C ALA A 455 12.04 31.78 -15.71
N PHE A 456 12.97 32.34 -16.49
CA PHE A 456 13.17 31.92 -17.87
C PHE A 456 13.87 30.55 -17.91
N ALA A 457 14.88 30.35 -17.07
CA ALA A 457 15.47 29.03 -16.85
C ALA A 457 14.42 28.03 -16.34
N PHE A 458 13.56 28.44 -15.41
CA PHE A 458 12.50 27.58 -14.90
C PHE A 458 11.52 27.12 -15.99
N GLU A 459 11.12 27.98 -16.94
CA GLU A 459 10.24 27.57 -18.05
C GLU A 459 10.84 26.43 -18.89
N ARG A 460 12.15 26.52 -19.18
CA ARG A 460 12.90 25.43 -19.82
C ARG A 460 12.89 24.18 -18.95
N ASP A 461 13.24 24.31 -17.68
CA ASP A 461 13.37 23.17 -16.75
C ASP A 461 12.03 22.47 -16.53
N TYR A 462 10.94 23.24 -16.47
CA TYR A 462 9.56 22.74 -16.45
C TYR A 462 9.24 21.90 -17.68
N ALA A 463 9.55 22.40 -18.89
CA ALA A 463 9.31 21.64 -20.10
C ALA A 463 10.10 20.32 -20.11
N ILE A 464 11.37 20.36 -19.69
CA ILE A 464 12.22 19.17 -19.64
C ILE A 464 11.70 18.16 -18.61
N MET A 465 11.38 18.59 -17.39
CA MET A 465 10.84 17.71 -16.34
C MET A 465 9.47 17.15 -16.68
N ALA A 466 8.58 17.95 -17.28
CA ALA A 466 7.30 17.48 -17.79
C ALA A 466 7.47 16.36 -18.84
N ALA A 467 8.39 16.54 -19.80
CA ALA A 467 8.68 15.53 -20.81
C ALA A 467 9.30 14.27 -20.20
N GLN A 468 10.29 14.43 -19.30
CA GLN A 468 10.96 13.33 -18.59
C GLN A 468 9.93 12.47 -17.87
N ARG A 469 9.05 13.11 -17.08
CA ARG A 469 8.04 12.44 -16.27
C ARG A 469 7.01 11.75 -17.16
N ALA A 470 6.53 12.42 -18.21
CA ALA A 470 5.58 11.81 -19.14
C ALA A 470 6.17 10.57 -19.83
N SER A 471 7.42 10.63 -20.27
CA SER A 471 8.11 9.48 -20.87
C SER A 471 8.30 8.33 -19.90
N LYS A 472 8.70 8.61 -18.66
CA LYS A 472 8.78 7.63 -17.57
C LYS A 472 7.42 6.95 -17.34
N ILE A 473 6.35 7.73 -17.18
CA ILE A 473 5.01 7.21 -16.85
C ILE A 473 4.43 6.36 -18.01
N LEU A 474 4.65 6.74 -19.27
CA LEU A 474 4.26 5.92 -20.43
C LEU A 474 4.87 4.52 -20.36
N GLY A 475 6.16 4.43 -20.03
CA GLY A 475 6.86 3.16 -19.79
C GLY A 475 6.26 2.37 -18.62
N ILE A 476 6.03 3.04 -17.48
CA ILE A 476 5.45 2.43 -16.28
C ILE A 476 4.08 1.82 -16.56
N PHE A 477 3.16 2.54 -17.22
CA PHE A 477 1.80 2.05 -17.45
C PHE A 477 1.77 0.81 -18.35
N VAL A 478 2.63 0.75 -19.37
CA VAL A 478 2.75 -0.45 -20.22
C VAL A 478 3.40 -1.61 -19.45
N ARG A 479 4.40 -1.34 -18.61
CA ARG A 479 4.98 -2.35 -17.71
C ARG A 479 3.94 -2.94 -16.76
N LEU A 480 3.14 -2.08 -16.11
CA LEU A 480 2.08 -2.48 -15.19
C LEU A 480 1.03 -3.36 -15.88
N LEU A 481 0.70 -3.09 -17.15
CA LEU A 481 -0.14 -3.98 -17.94
C LEU A 481 0.55 -5.33 -18.19
N LYS A 482 1.72 -5.32 -18.84
CA LYS A 482 2.32 -6.52 -19.41
C LYS A 482 2.92 -7.47 -18.37
N ARG A 483 3.52 -6.92 -17.33
CA ARG A 483 4.20 -7.68 -16.28
C ARG A 483 3.31 -7.90 -15.07
N ASP A 484 2.56 -6.87 -14.67
CA ASP A 484 1.86 -6.87 -13.38
C ASP A 484 0.34 -7.09 -13.51
N GLY A 485 -0.19 -7.26 -14.73
CA GLY A 485 -1.60 -7.60 -14.98
C GLY A 485 -2.59 -6.50 -14.59
N LYS A 486 -2.19 -5.22 -14.61
CA LYS A 486 -3.00 -4.08 -14.16
C LYS A 486 -3.50 -3.22 -15.35
N PRO A 487 -4.59 -3.61 -16.05
CA PRO A 487 -5.06 -2.93 -17.27
C PRO A 487 -5.66 -1.54 -17.02
N GLN A 488 -6.11 -1.25 -15.80
CA GLN A 488 -6.77 0.01 -15.44
C GLN A 488 -5.90 1.26 -15.70
N TYR A 489 -4.57 1.12 -15.76
CA TYR A 489 -3.67 2.25 -16.00
C TYR A 489 -3.66 2.73 -17.46
N LEU A 490 -4.09 1.91 -18.42
CA LEU A 490 -4.09 2.27 -19.84
C LEU A 490 -5.04 3.43 -20.16
N ARG A 491 -6.11 3.61 -19.36
CA ARG A 491 -7.07 4.71 -19.53
C ARG A 491 -6.43 6.09 -19.40
N HIS A 492 -5.24 6.18 -18.81
CA HIS A 492 -4.52 7.43 -18.60
C HIS A 492 -3.56 7.78 -19.75
N ILE A 493 -3.21 6.83 -20.63
CA ILE A 493 -2.25 7.04 -21.73
C ILE A 493 -2.65 8.16 -22.70
N PRO A 494 -3.91 8.24 -23.19
CA PRO A 494 -4.29 9.29 -24.15
C PRO A 494 -4.06 10.70 -23.60
N ARG A 495 -4.45 10.93 -22.33
CA ARG A 495 -4.23 12.19 -21.63
C ARG A 495 -2.75 12.54 -21.54
N LEU A 496 -1.94 11.58 -21.10
CA LEU A 496 -0.50 11.77 -20.94
C LEU A 496 0.19 12.10 -22.28
N LYS A 497 -0.26 11.50 -23.38
CA LYS A 497 0.19 11.85 -24.74
C LYS A 497 -0.19 13.28 -25.11
N GLY A 498 -1.39 13.74 -24.74
CA GLY A 498 -1.82 15.13 -24.94
C GLY A 498 -0.90 16.12 -24.21
N TYR A 499 -0.56 15.84 -22.94
CA TYR A 499 0.40 16.65 -22.18
C TYR A 499 1.79 16.64 -22.78
N LEU A 500 2.29 15.46 -23.15
CA LEU A 500 3.60 15.33 -23.79
C LEU A 500 3.64 16.06 -25.14
N ALA A 501 2.60 15.95 -25.97
CA ALA A 501 2.52 16.65 -27.25
C ALA A 501 2.59 18.18 -27.08
N ARG A 502 1.87 18.72 -26.09
CA ARG A 502 1.90 20.15 -25.77
C ARG A 502 3.29 20.58 -25.26
N THR A 503 3.88 19.78 -24.37
CA THR A 503 5.21 20.01 -23.78
C THR A 503 6.31 20.02 -24.84
N LEU A 504 6.29 19.08 -25.80
CA LEU A 504 7.24 18.99 -26.92
C LEU A 504 7.21 20.23 -27.84
N GLY A 505 6.25 21.13 -27.69
CA GLY A 505 6.24 22.44 -28.33
C GLY A 505 7.44 23.32 -27.93
N HIS A 506 8.00 23.12 -26.73
CA HIS A 506 9.10 23.93 -26.22
C HIS A 506 10.39 23.78 -27.05
N PRO A 507 11.14 24.87 -27.35
CA PRO A 507 12.33 24.82 -28.20
C PRO A 507 13.43 23.85 -27.73
N SER A 508 13.70 23.78 -26.42
CA SER A 508 14.69 22.86 -25.84
C SER A 508 14.36 21.38 -26.07
N LEU A 509 13.12 21.06 -26.44
CA LEU A 509 12.68 19.69 -26.71
C LEU A 509 12.59 19.38 -28.21
N SER A 510 13.14 20.23 -29.09
CA SER A 510 13.02 20.09 -30.54
C SER A 510 13.56 18.75 -31.08
N ALA A 511 14.72 18.29 -30.59
CA ALA A 511 15.30 17.00 -30.95
C ALA A 511 14.40 15.83 -30.48
N LEU A 512 13.90 15.90 -29.24
CA LEU A 512 12.98 14.91 -28.70
C LEU A 512 11.65 14.89 -29.45
N ARG A 513 11.12 16.06 -29.81
CA ARG A 513 9.89 16.18 -30.61
C ARG A 513 10.06 15.49 -31.95
N HIS A 514 11.19 15.71 -32.63
CA HIS A 514 11.48 15.04 -33.88
C HIS A 514 11.53 13.52 -33.71
N LEU A 515 12.31 13.04 -32.72
CA LEU A 515 12.44 11.62 -32.42
C LEU A 515 11.08 10.96 -32.13
N TYR A 516 10.28 11.58 -31.27
CA TYR A 516 8.98 11.05 -30.84
C TYR A 516 7.94 11.10 -31.95
N GLY A 517 8.03 12.10 -32.85
CA GLY A 517 7.24 12.15 -34.07
C GLY A 517 7.58 11.00 -35.01
N VAL A 518 8.86 10.78 -35.31
CA VAL A 518 9.30 9.66 -36.17
C VAL A 518 8.89 8.30 -35.60
N TRP A 519 8.86 8.17 -34.28
CA TRP A 519 8.46 6.93 -33.61
C TRP A 519 6.95 6.78 -33.38
N GLY A 520 6.14 7.80 -33.65
CA GLY A 520 4.70 7.78 -33.42
C GLY A 520 4.30 7.75 -31.93
N ILE A 521 5.17 8.24 -31.03
CA ILE A 521 4.92 8.17 -29.58
C ILE A 521 3.71 9.02 -29.17
N VAL A 522 3.56 10.20 -29.78
CA VAL A 522 2.52 11.17 -29.43
C VAL A 522 1.28 11.13 -30.35
N GLU A 523 1.29 10.34 -31.42
CA GLU A 523 0.18 10.22 -32.38
C GLU A 523 -0.99 9.39 -31.85
N GLU A 524 -2.25 9.77 -32.11
CA GLU A 524 -3.40 8.98 -31.69
C GLU A 524 -3.43 7.61 -32.40
N ARG A 525 -3.46 6.51 -31.63
CA ARG A 525 -3.72 5.18 -32.18
C ARG A 525 -5.21 5.07 -32.47
N HIS A 526 -5.60 4.98 -33.75
CA HIS A 526 -6.81 4.23 -34.10
C HIS A 526 -6.50 2.75 -33.90
N ARG A 527 -6.83 2.19 -32.72
CA ARG A 527 -6.84 0.73 -32.57
C ARG A 527 -8.10 0.22 -33.29
N SER A 528 -7.91 -0.41 -34.44
CA SER A 528 -8.91 -1.32 -35.00
C SER A 528 -9.20 -2.38 -33.95
N ASN A 529 -10.45 -2.54 -33.55
CA ASN A 529 -10.90 -3.72 -32.79
C ASN A 529 -10.75 -4.92 -33.73
N ASP A 530 -9.77 -5.78 -33.47
CA ASP A 530 -9.76 -7.19 -33.89
C ASP A 530 -9.46 -8.05 -32.67
#